data_AF-A0A963BMV6-F1
#
_entry.id   AF-A0A963BMV6-F1
#
_cell.length_a   1.000
_cell.length_b   1.000
_cell.length_c   1.000
_cell.angle_alpha   90.00
_cell.angle_beta   90.00
_cell.angle_gamma   90.00
#
_symmetry.space_group_name_H-M   'P 1'
#
loop_
_entity.id
_entity.type
_entity.pdbx_description
1 polymer ?
#
loop_
_entity_poly.entity_id
_entity_poly.type
_entity_poly.pdbx_seq_one_letter_code
_entity_poly.pdbx_strand_id
1 'polypeptide(L)'
;KYFPKLCFPTCGLEINQRRAKMNPNLKIITMAEVTAIKGNAGDYTATIKISPRYINDNCTACGDCGQAVEAEFDNEFNYGLGGMSKRKGAYLPHTMAHPQQYILDPRIIGTEDGEKAKAACKANAVDLDMQPESVTFKAGAVVWATGWRPYDANKIQPYGYDRFANVITNVEFERMADPKGPTGGKLVRPSDGREAKNIAFIQCAGSRDHNHLLHCSRICCMATLKQTHFVQEAWGNDGKSTIYYIDIRAIDRFEDFYQKVKNNPNVTFIKSKVASITENKENGNPVLHGVDVESYDRDGSGYVRYATEHDLVVLAIGMEPSVDKASFPVAIQINEEGFIEPAPENGGVFAAGCASDALDVNRAVQQATGAALRAIQVINRVAGTEG
;
A
#
# COMPACT_ATOMS: atom_id res chain seq x y z
N LYS A 1 -2.83 -9.15 -7.77
CA LYS A 1 -2.95 -8.98 -9.25
C LYS A 1 -3.16 -7.49 -9.60
N TYR A 2 -2.90 -7.02 -10.83
CA TYR A 2 -3.20 -5.65 -11.30
C TYR A 2 -4.45 -5.59 -12.18
N PHE A 3 -5.32 -4.60 -11.98
CA PHE A 3 -6.40 -4.30 -12.93
C PHE A 3 -5.87 -3.55 -14.16
N PRO A 4 -6.52 -3.66 -15.33
CA PRO A 4 -7.66 -4.54 -15.62
C PRO A 4 -7.21 -5.92 -16.12
N LYS A 5 -5.91 -6.12 -16.36
CA LYS A 5 -5.35 -7.33 -16.98
C LYS A 5 -5.32 -8.56 -16.07
N LEU A 6 -5.48 -8.37 -14.76
CA LEU A 6 -5.37 -9.39 -13.72
C LEU A 6 -4.02 -10.13 -13.69
N CYS A 7 -2.94 -9.51 -14.17
CA CYS A 7 -1.59 -10.07 -14.07
C CYS A 7 -1.04 -10.01 -12.65
N PHE A 8 -0.09 -10.90 -12.31
CA PHE A 8 0.61 -10.84 -11.03
C PHE A 8 1.44 -9.55 -10.93
N PRO A 9 1.55 -8.91 -9.74
CA PRO A 9 2.29 -7.66 -9.62
C PRO A 9 3.78 -7.74 -9.94
N THR A 10 4.36 -8.94 -9.88
CA THR A 10 5.75 -9.22 -10.27
C THR A 10 5.98 -9.08 -11.77
N CYS A 11 4.94 -9.38 -12.58
CA CYS A 11 4.99 -9.31 -14.03
C CYS A 11 5.34 -7.88 -14.47
N GLY A 12 6.52 -7.73 -15.08
CA GLY A 12 7.07 -6.44 -15.50
C GLY A 12 7.86 -5.69 -14.42
N LEU A 13 7.52 -5.82 -13.14
CA LEU A 13 8.32 -5.23 -12.06
C LEU A 13 9.71 -5.87 -12.00
N GLU A 14 9.80 -7.17 -12.23
CA GLU A 14 11.06 -7.92 -12.34
C GLU A 14 11.99 -7.36 -13.44
N ILE A 15 11.43 -6.89 -14.56
CA ILE A 15 12.18 -6.28 -15.67
C ILE A 15 12.75 -4.94 -15.22
N ASN A 16 11.94 -4.12 -14.53
CA ASN A 16 12.40 -2.83 -14.01
C ASN A 16 13.49 -3.01 -12.96
N GLN A 17 13.35 -3.98 -12.05
CA GLN A 17 14.40 -4.31 -11.08
C GLN A 17 15.69 -4.77 -11.76
N ARG A 18 15.61 -5.62 -12.80
CA ARG A 18 16.78 -6.05 -13.57
C ARG A 18 17.46 -4.87 -14.27
N ARG A 19 16.68 -3.98 -14.90
CA ARG A 19 17.20 -2.76 -15.54
C ARG A 19 17.88 -1.84 -14.54
N ALA A 20 17.27 -1.65 -13.37
CA ALA A 20 17.84 -0.82 -12.31
C ALA A 20 19.18 -1.39 -11.82
N LYS A 21 19.26 -2.71 -11.58
CA LYS A 21 20.49 -3.40 -11.17
C LYS A 21 21.63 -3.30 -12.18
N MET A 22 21.33 -3.31 -13.48
CA MET A 22 22.33 -3.30 -14.55
C MET A 22 22.73 -1.89 -15.00
N ASN A 23 22.11 -0.84 -14.47
CA ASN A 23 22.35 0.52 -14.94
C ASN A 23 23.55 1.14 -14.19
N PRO A 24 24.70 1.38 -14.86
CA PRO A 24 25.87 1.97 -14.20
C PRO A 24 25.66 3.42 -13.76
N ASN A 25 24.65 4.11 -14.32
CA ASN A 25 24.30 5.48 -13.98
C ASN A 25 23.29 5.58 -12.83
N LEU A 26 22.89 4.45 -12.23
CA LEU A 26 21.93 4.42 -11.12
C LEU A 26 22.57 3.83 -9.87
N LYS A 27 22.69 4.66 -8.83
CA LYS A 27 23.06 4.21 -7.49
C LYS A 27 21.81 4.05 -6.64
N ILE A 28 21.53 2.83 -6.18
CA ILE A 28 20.41 2.53 -5.29
C ILE A 28 20.95 2.43 -3.87
N ILE A 29 20.42 3.25 -2.97
CA ILE A 29 20.76 3.21 -1.55
C ILE A 29 19.49 2.82 -0.81
N THR A 30 19.58 1.77 0.01
CA THR A 30 18.46 1.24 0.79
C THR A 30 18.69 1.47 2.27
N MET A 31 17.66 1.27 3.10
CA MET A 31 17.68 1.68 4.51
C MET A 31 17.99 3.17 4.69
N ALA A 32 17.66 3.98 3.68
CA ALA A 32 18.10 5.36 3.57
C ALA A 32 16.91 6.33 3.62
N GLU A 33 17.09 7.42 4.36
CA GLU A 33 16.11 8.50 4.51
C GLU A 33 16.79 9.84 4.23
N VAL A 34 16.15 10.70 3.44
CA VAL A 34 16.65 12.05 3.17
C VAL A 34 16.27 12.94 4.34
N THR A 35 17.26 13.45 5.08
CA THR A 35 17.03 14.26 6.29
C THR A 35 17.14 15.76 6.04
N ALA A 36 17.83 16.17 4.98
CA ALA A 36 17.95 17.58 4.61
C ALA A 36 18.22 17.73 3.11
N ILE A 37 17.63 18.75 2.50
CA ILE A 37 17.99 19.20 1.15
C ILE A 37 18.28 20.70 1.24
N LYS A 38 19.49 21.09 0.87
CA LYS A 38 19.94 22.50 0.86
C LYS A 38 20.41 22.90 -0.53
N GLY A 39 20.35 24.19 -0.83
CA GLY A 39 20.77 24.75 -2.12
C GLY A 39 19.58 25.16 -2.98
N ASN A 40 19.84 25.36 -4.27
CA ASN A 40 18.87 25.89 -5.24
C ASN A 40 18.80 24.98 -6.47
N ALA A 41 17.83 25.25 -7.35
CA ALA A 41 17.68 24.51 -8.61
C ALA A 41 19.01 24.46 -9.39
N GLY A 42 19.53 23.26 -9.65
CA GLY A 42 20.83 23.04 -10.29
C GLY A 42 21.98 22.67 -9.35
N ASP A 43 21.94 23.09 -8.09
CA ASP A 43 22.98 22.81 -7.08
C ASP A 43 22.33 22.53 -5.73
N TYR A 44 21.79 21.32 -5.60
CA TYR A 44 21.33 20.79 -4.33
C TYR A 44 22.42 19.95 -3.66
N THR A 45 22.40 19.98 -2.33
CA THR A 45 23.12 19.05 -1.48
C THR A 45 22.11 18.32 -0.60
N ALA A 46 21.92 17.04 -0.86
CA ALA A 46 21.05 16.17 -0.08
C ALA A 46 21.86 15.45 1.01
N THR A 47 21.39 15.50 2.25
CA THR A 47 21.91 14.71 3.37
C THR A 47 21.01 13.50 3.56
N ILE A 48 21.62 12.32 3.61
CA ILE A 48 20.93 11.04 3.68
C ILE A 48 21.43 10.28 4.91
N LYS A 49 20.51 9.88 5.77
CA LYS A 49 20.78 8.98 6.89
C LYS A 49 20.54 7.54 6.42
N ILE A 50 21.55 6.69 6.57
CA ILE A 50 21.47 5.25 6.31
C ILE A 50 21.35 4.56 7.66
N SER A 51 20.20 3.92 7.89
CA SER A 51 19.95 3.11 9.07
C SER A 51 20.67 1.77 8.97
N PRO A 52 21.22 1.25 10.07
CA PRO A 52 21.91 -0.03 10.05
C PRO A 52 20.94 -1.15 9.69
N ARG A 53 21.35 -1.98 8.73
CA ARG A 53 20.67 -3.22 8.40
C ARG A 53 21.06 -4.35 9.38
N TYR A 54 22.18 -4.16 10.08
CA TYR A 54 22.93 -5.16 10.85
C TYR A 54 23.32 -6.40 10.03
N ILE A 55 23.34 -6.23 8.70
CA ILE A 55 23.71 -7.24 7.71
C ILE A 55 24.58 -6.54 6.67
N ASN A 56 25.77 -7.06 6.42
CA ASN A 56 26.71 -6.57 5.40
C ASN A 56 26.53 -7.28 4.04
N ASP A 57 27.38 -6.92 3.07
CA ASP A 57 27.29 -7.38 1.68
C ASP A 57 27.60 -8.87 1.45
N ASN A 58 28.15 -9.58 2.46
CA ASN A 58 28.39 -11.02 2.37
C ASN A 58 27.10 -11.85 2.49
N CYS A 59 25.95 -11.22 2.77
CA CYS A 59 24.69 -11.92 2.94
C CYS A 59 24.27 -12.66 1.66
N THR A 60 24.08 -13.97 1.78
CA THR A 60 23.61 -14.85 0.69
C THR A 60 22.09 -15.03 0.69
N ALA A 61 21.39 -14.42 1.66
CA ALA A 61 19.96 -14.60 1.90
C ALA A 61 19.49 -16.06 2.02
N CYS A 62 20.31 -16.94 2.62
CA CYS A 62 19.96 -18.35 2.85
C CYS A 62 18.80 -18.54 3.83
N GLY A 63 18.63 -17.64 4.81
CA GLY A 63 17.55 -17.68 5.79
C GLY A 63 17.88 -18.32 7.14
N ASP A 64 19.10 -18.84 7.32
CA ASP A 64 19.52 -19.48 8.57
C ASP A 64 19.36 -18.56 9.80
N CYS A 65 19.67 -17.27 9.66
CA CYS A 65 19.47 -16.29 10.73
C CYS A 65 17.98 -16.11 11.09
N GLY A 66 17.07 -16.14 10.12
CA GLY A 66 15.63 -16.05 10.36
C GLY A 66 15.04 -17.28 11.06
N GLN A 67 15.63 -18.45 10.83
CA GLN A 67 15.25 -19.69 11.52
C GLN A 67 15.78 -19.75 12.95
N ALA A 68 16.91 -19.11 13.22
CA ALA A 68 17.59 -19.15 14.53
C ALA A 68 16.95 -18.22 15.57
N VAL A 69 16.30 -17.13 15.15
CA VAL A 69 15.67 -16.19 16.07
C VAL A 69 14.29 -16.64 16.50
N GLU A 70 13.93 -16.36 17.74
CA GLU A 70 12.64 -16.75 18.30
C GLU A 70 11.64 -15.58 18.28
N ALA A 71 12.11 -14.36 18.51
CA ALA A 71 11.31 -13.14 18.60
C ALA A 71 10.48 -12.88 17.34
N GLU A 72 9.23 -12.52 17.58
CA GLU A 72 8.23 -12.25 16.57
C GLU A 72 7.64 -10.86 16.75
N PHE A 73 7.45 -10.18 15.61
CA PHE A 73 6.89 -8.84 15.54
C PHE A 73 5.77 -8.80 14.50
N ASP A 74 4.92 -7.79 14.58
CA ASP A 74 3.92 -7.54 13.54
C ASP A 74 4.60 -7.31 12.20
N ASN A 75 4.06 -7.92 11.16
CA ASN A 75 4.61 -7.81 9.83
C ASN A 75 3.97 -6.63 9.10
N GLU A 76 4.72 -5.54 9.00
CA GLU A 76 4.29 -4.27 8.40
C GLU A 76 4.00 -4.43 6.90
N PHE A 77 4.71 -5.32 6.21
CA PHE A 77 4.45 -5.63 4.79
C PHE A 77 3.08 -6.27 4.56
N ASN A 78 2.54 -6.93 5.59
CA ASN A 78 1.22 -7.55 5.57
C ASN A 78 0.14 -6.71 6.27
N TYR A 79 0.45 -5.45 6.65
CA TYR A 79 -0.47 -4.53 7.36
C TYR A 79 -0.99 -5.06 8.71
N GLY A 80 -0.26 -5.98 9.36
CA GLY A 80 -0.64 -6.54 10.66
C GLY A 80 -1.79 -7.56 10.63
N LEU A 81 -2.73 -7.48 9.68
CA LEU A 81 -3.83 -8.42 9.39
C LEU A 81 -4.36 -9.14 10.65
N GLY A 82 -4.91 -8.36 11.59
CA GLY A 82 -5.51 -8.87 12.83
C GLY A 82 -4.58 -9.69 13.73
N GLY A 83 -3.27 -9.46 13.69
CA GLY A 83 -2.28 -10.21 14.46
C GLY A 83 -1.95 -11.60 13.89
N MET A 84 -2.60 -12.03 12.80
CA MET A 84 -2.32 -13.30 12.12
C MET A 84 -1.01 -13.28 11.33
N SER A 85 -0.43 -12.11 11.11
CA SER A 85 0.80 -11.97 10.35
C SER A 85 1.96 -11.48 11.22
N LYS A 86 2.74 -12.43 11.74
CA LYS A 86 4.02 -12.15 12.40
C LYS A 86 5.20 -12.34 11.45
N ARG A 87 6.30 -11.62 11.72
CA ARG A 87 7.62 -11.85 11.12
C ARG A 87 8.64 -12.07 12.23
N LYS A 88 9.69 -12.82 11.94
CA LYS A 88 10.82 -13.00 12.83
C LYS A 88 11.68 -11.73 12.94
N GLY A 89 12.48 -11.65 14.01
CA GLY A 89 13.43 -10.55 14.22
C GLY A 89 14.51 -10.45 13.14
N ALA A 90 14.89 -11.56 12.51
CA ALA A 90 15.71 -11.58 11.30
C ALA A 90 14.83 -12.00 10.12
N TYR A 91 14.67 -11.12 9.13
CA TYR A 91 13.66 -11.30 8.09
C TYR A 91 14.09 -10.75 6.73
N LEU A 92 13.41 -11.23 5.69
CA LEU A 92 13.43 -10.64 4.35
C LEU A 92 12.12 -9.87 4.16
N PRO A 93 12.12 -8.58 3.78
CA PRO A 93 10.89 -7.78 3.69
C PRO A 93 9.83 -8.37 2.76
N HIS A 94 10.26 -8.89 1.61
CA HIS A 94 9.40 -9.59 0.65
C HIS A 94 10.27 -10.38 -0.34
N THR A 95 9.66 -11.28 -1.12
CA THR A 95 10.42 -12.20 -2.00
C THR A 95 11.17 -11.55 -3.16
N MET A 96 10.88 -10.28 -3.45
CA MET A 96 11.53 -9.50 -4.51
C MET A 96 12.36 -8.35 -3.93
N ALA A 97 12.77 -8.45 -2.67
CA ALA A 97 13.54 -7.41 -1.99
C ALA A 97 14.85 -7.13 -2.76
N HIS A 98 15.23 -5.86 -2.81
CA HIS A 98 16.48 -5.42 -3.41
C HIS A 98 17.19 -4.43 -2.46
N PRO A 99 18.46 -4.67 -2.10
CA PRO A 99 19.23 -5.90 -2.32
C PRO A 99 18.54 -7.12 -1.68
N GLN A 100 18.80 -8.31 -2.22
CA GLN A 100 18.23 -9.55 -1.68
C GLN A 100 19.06 -9.96 -0.47
N GLN A 101 18.85 -9.24 0.63
CA GLN A 101 19.56 -9.37 1.89
C GLN A 101 18.55 -9.34 3.04
N TYR A 102 18.83 -10.12 4.08
CA TYR A 102 18.06 -10.08 5.33
C TYR A 102 18.27 -8.75 6.04
N ILE A 103 17.41 -8.48 7.03
CA ILE A 103 17.48 -7.35 7.95
C ILE A 103 17.26 -7.90 9.34
N LEU A 104 18.03 -7.44 10.33
CA LEU A 104 17.68 -7.64 11.74
C LEU A 104 16.89 -6.44 12.24
N ASP A 105 15.81 -6.73 12.94
CA ASP A 105 15.01 -5.74 13.65
C ASP A 105 15.86 -5.10 14.76
N PRO A 106 15.90 -3.76 14.88
CA PRO A 106 16.66 -3.09 15.94
C PRO A 106 16.32 -3.59 17.35
N ARG A 107 15.11 -4.11 17.59
CA ARG A 107 14.67 -4.62 18.89
C ARG A 107 15.38 -5.90 19.33
N ILE A 108 16.00 -6.66 18.43
CA ILE A 108 16.76 -7.88 18.79
C ILE A 108 18.26 -7.60 18.98
N ILE A 109 18.72 -6.39 18.70
CA ILE A 109 20.13 -6.03 18.87
C ILE A 109 20.45 -5.88 20.36
N GLY A 110 21.54 -6.52 20.81
CA GLY A 110 21.91 -6.61 22.22
C GLY A 110 21.11 -7.64 23.03
N THR A 111 20.31 -8.49 22.36
CA THR A 111 19.59 -9.61 22.98
C THR A 111 20.22 -10.95 22.60
N GLU A 112 19.83 -12.03 23.29
CA GLU A 112 20.25 -13.39 22.95
C GLU A 112 19.89 -13.76 21.49
N ASP A 113 18.76 -13.28 20.98
CA ASP A 113 18.34 -13.53 19.60
C ASP A 113 19.29 -12.89 18.57
N GLY A 114 19.84 -11.72 18.86
CA GLY A 114 20.86 -11.09 18.01
C GLY A 114 22.10 -11.98 17.90
N GLU A 115 22.56 -12.54 19.01
CA GLU A 115 23.71 -13.46 19.04
C GLU A 115 23.40 -14.80 18.35
N LYS A 116 22.18 -15.35 18.52
CA LYS A 116 21.72 -16.54 17.77
C LYS A 116 21.75 -16.30 16.26
N ALA A 117 21.26 -15.14 15.81
CA ALA A 117 21.28 -14.77 14.40
C ALA A 117 22.72 -14.70 13.86
N LYS A 118 23.65 -14.12 14.64
CA LYS A 118 25.07 -14.02 14.29
C LYS A 118 25.74 -15.39 14.22
N ALA A 119 25.55 -16.24 15.23
CA ALA A 119 26.10 -17.59 15.29
C ALA A 119 25.61 -18.49 14.14
N ALA A 120 24.35 -18.32 13.71
CA ALA A 120 23.79 -19.06 12.59
C ALA A 120 24.35 -18.63 11.22
N CYS A 121 24.92 -17.43 11.10
CA CYS A 121 25.35 -16.85 9.83
C CYS A 121 26.74 -17.35 9.39
N LYS A 122 26.78 -18.43 8.60
CA LYS A 122 28.03 -19.00 8.05
C LYS A 122 28.81 -18.06 7.13
N ALA A 123 28.13 -17.09 6.53
CA ALA A 123 28.73 -16.12 5.62
C ALA A 123 29.36 -14.91 6.35
N ASN A 124 29.33 -14.87 7.69
CA ASN A 124 29.79 -13.73 8.49
C ASN A 124 29.16 -12.41 8.03
N ALA A 125 27.88 -12.44 7.69
CA ALA A 125 27.15 -11.29 7.19
C ALA A 125 26.48 -10.48 8.30
N VAL A 126 26.19 -11.09 9.45
CA VAL A 126 25.55 -10.42 10.59
C VAL A 126 26.57 -9.55 11.33
N ASP A 127 26.28 -8.26 11.38
CA ASP A 127 27.10 -7.24 12.04
C ASP A 127 26.22 -6.45 13.02
N LEU A 128 26.22 -6.88 14.27
CA LEU A 128 25.41 -6.30 15.34
C LEU A 128 25.92 -4.92 15.79
N ASP A 129 27.18 -4.61 15.50
CA ASP A 129 27.82 -3.35 15.89
C ASP A 129 27.69 -2.27 14.79
N MET A 130 27.03 -2.60 13.68
CA MET A 130 26.79 -1.69 12.55
C MET A 130 26.11 -0.41 13.02
N GLN A 131 26.76 0.74 12.75
CA GLN A 131 26.27 2.05 13.14
C GLN A 131 25.51 2.74 12.00
N PRO A 132 24.56 3.64 12.31
CA PRO A 132 23.96 4.50 11.30
C PRO A 132 25.02 5.41 10.66
N GLU A 133 24.90 5.61 9.35
CA GLU A 133 25.79 6.47 8.57
C GLU A 133 25.05 7.71 8.07
N SER A 134 25.75 8.83 7.93
CA SER A 134 25.23 10.03 7.27
C SER A 134 26.13 10.38 6.09
N VAL A 135 25.54 10.46 4.90
CA VAL A 135 26.26 10.75 3.66
C VAL A 135 25.62 11.93 2.93
N THR A 136 26.44 12.71 2.22
CA THR A 136 25.97 13.86 1.46
C THR A 136 26.17 13.65 -0.04
N PHE A 137 25.18 14.00 -0.83
CA PHE A 137 25.23 13.93 -2.29
C PHE A 137 24.92 15.28 -2.92
N LYS A 138 25.67 15.62 -3.97
CA LYS A 138 25.34 16.70 -4.88
C LYS A 138 24.30 16.23 -5.90
N ALA A 139 23.30 17.07 -6.18
CA ALA A 139 22.24 16.77 -7.12
C ALA A 139 21.79 18.04 -7.85
N GLY A 140 21.54 17.95 -9.16
CA GLY A 140 20.99 19.09 -9.93
C GLY A 140 19.47 19.23 -9.80
N ALA A 141 18.77 18.12 -9.58
CA ALA A 141 17.32 18.07 -9.40
C ALA A 141 16.95 16.92 -8.45
N VAL A 142 15.77 17.04 -7.83
CA VAL A 142 15.23 16.04 -6.90
C VAL A 142 13.88 15.55 -7.42
N VAL A 143 13.71 14.23 -7.53
CA VAL A 143 12.43 13.62 -7.86
C VAL A 143 11.88 12.90 -6.64
N TRP A 144 10.77 13.40 -6.11
CA TRP A 144 10.06 12.89 -4.96
C TRP A 144 9.05 11.81 -5.38
N ALA A 145 9.44 10.54 -5.22
CA ALA A 145 8.63 9.38 -5.62
C ALA A 145 8.29 8.46 -4.43
N THR A 146 8.07 9.03 -3.23
CA THR A 146 7.86 8.27 -1.99
C THR A 146 6.53 7.51 -1.94
N GLY A 147 5.61 7.81 -2.86
CA GLY A 147 4.35 7.09 -2.99
C GLY A 147 3.34 7.47 -1.91
N TRP A 148 2.55 6.49 -1.47
CA TRP A 148 1.37 6.68 -0.63
C TRP A 148 1.33 5.66 0.51
N ARG A 149 0.51 5.94 1.52
CA ARG A 149 0.12 5.00 2.59
C ARG A 149 -1.41 4.85 2.65
N PRO A 150 -1.95 3.68 3.04
CA PRO A 150 -3.39 3.51 3.21
C PRO A 150 -3.94 4.41 4.31
N TYR A 151 -5.15 4.94 4.11
CA TYR A 151 -5.86 5.70 5.15
C TYR A 151 -6.08 4.84 6.40
N ASP A 152 -5.89 5.43 7.57
CA ASP A 152 -6.08 4.73 8.84
C ASP A 152 -7.55 4.42 9.10
N ALA A 153 -7.92 3.15 8.92
CA ALA A 153 -9.29 2.66 9.08
C ALA A 153 -9.81 2.77 10.53
N ASN A 154 -8.93 2.85 11.54
CA ASN A 154 -9.32 3.05 12.93
C ASN A 154 -10.05 4.39 13.13
N LYS A 155 -9.81 5.37 12.25
CA LYS A 155 -10.49 6.67 12.31
C LYS A 155 -11.95 6.59 11.86
N ILE A 156 -12.34 5.55 11.12
CA ILE A 156 -13.69 5.38 10.56
C ILE A 156 -14.57 4.65 11.58
N GLN A 157 -14.84 5.33 12.70
CA GLN A 157 -15.49 4.75 13.87
C GLN A 157 -16.81 4.01 13.59
N PRO A 158 -17.72 4.47 12.70
CA PRO A 158 -18.96 3.74 12.39
C PRO A 158 -18.75 2.35 11.78
N TYR A 159 -17.58 2.06 11.20
CA TYR A 159 -17.29 0.77 10.55
C TYR A 159 -16.57 -0.21 11.47
N GLY A 160 -16.12 0.22 12.65
CA GLY A 160 -15.64 -0.69 13.69
C GLY A 160 -14.45 -1.57 13.32
N TYR A 161 -13.56 -1.08 12.47
CA TYR A 161 -12.31 -1.76 12.11
C TYR A 161 -11.46 -2.10 13.34
N ASP A 162 -11.50 -1.27 14.38
CA ASP A 162 -10.77 -1.43 15.63
C ASP A 162 -11.33 -2.51 16.57
N ARG A 163 -12.56 -3.00 16.32
CA ARG A 163 -13.29 -3.86 17.27
C ARG A 163 -13.99 -5.07 16.66
N PHE A 164 -14.19 -5.10 15.34
CA PHE A 164 -14.78 -6.23 14.64
C PHE A 164 -13.70 -6.93 13.83
N ALA A 165 -13.27 -8.09 14.29
CA ALA A 165 -12.16 -8.83 13.67
C ALA A 165 -12.41 -9.14 12.18
N ASN A 166 -13.67 -9.36 11.78
CA ASN A 166 -14.04 -9.66 10.40
C ASN A 166 -14.28 -8.40 9.53
N VAL A 167 -13.85 -7.23 9.99
CA VAL A 167 -13.77 -6.00 9.18
C VAL A 167 -12.30 -5.71 8.90
N ILE A 168 -11.89 -5.81 7.64
CA ILE A 168 -10.51 -5.56 7.20
C ILE A 168 -10.47 -4.50 6.11
N THR A 169 -9.27 -4.02 5.79
CA THR A 169 -9.03 -3.08 4.69
C THR A 169 -8.82 -3.81 3.36
N ASN A 170 -9.00 -3.09 2.25
CA ASN A 170 -8.69 -3.59 0.93
C ASN A 170 -7.23 -3.99 0.74
N VAL A 171 -6.28 -3.32 1.41
CA VAL A 171 -4.86 -3.68 1.34
C VAL A 171 -4.55 -4.95 2.13
N GLU A 172 -5.18 -5.17 3.28
CA GLU A 172 -5.12 -6.45 4.00
C GLU A 172 -5.74 -7.58 3.19
N PHE A 173 -6.87 -7.33 2.51
CA PHE A 173 -7.48 -8.31 1.61
C PHE A 173 -6.56 -8.69 0.45
N GLU A 174 -5.75 -7.76 -0.10
CA GLU A 174 -4.71 -8.11 -1.08
C GLU A 174 -3.65 -9.05 -0.50
N ARG A 175 -3.26 -8.84 0.77
CA ARG A 175 -2.28 -9.70 1.44
C ARG A 175 -2.88 -11.07 1.74
N MET A 176 -4.13 -11.14 2.20
CA MET A 176 -4.88 -12.38 2.39
C MET A 176 -5.00 -13.18 1.07
N ALA A 177 -5.31 -12.52 -0.04
CA ALA A 177 -5.45 -13.17 -1.34
C ALA A 177 -4.11 -13.55 -2.01
N ASP A 178 -2.97 -13.09 -1.49
CA ASP A 178 -1.66 -13.43 -2.03
C ASP A 178 -1.27 -14.87 -1.61
N PRO A 179 -0.92 -15.78 -2.55
CA PRO A 179 -0.40 -17.11 -2.22
C PRO A 179 0.85 -17.10 -1.33
N LYS A 180 1.62 -16.00 -1.32
CA LYS A 180 2.78 -15.78 -0.44
C LYS A 180 2.44 -14.87 0.75
N GLY A 181 1.17 -14.53 0.91
CA GLY A 181 0.64 -13.79 2.05
C GLY A 181 0.44 -14.66 3.28
N PRO A 182 -0.03 -14.07 4.39
CA PRO A 182 -0.10 -14.73 5.69
C PRO A 182 -1.10 -15.91 5.73
N THR A 183 -2.11 -15.92 4.86
CA THR A 183 -3.11 -17.00 4.79
C THR A 183 -2.86 -17.97 3.63
N GLY A 184 -1.72 -17.84 2.93
CA GLY A 184 -1.39 -18.67 1.77
C GLY A 184 -2.37 -18.51 0.59
N GLY A 185 -3.00 -17.34 0.46
CA GLY A 185 -3.98 -17.05 -0.59
C GLY A 185 -5.42 -17.46 -0.25
N LYS A 186 -5.68 -17.92 0.97
CA LYS A 186 -7.04 -18.33 1.41
C LYS A 186 -7.82 -17.13 1.93
N LEU A 187 -9.07 -17.00 1.48
CA LEU A 187 -10.02 -16.00 1.96
C LEU A 187 -10.73 -16.53 3.21
N VAL A 188 -10.32 -16.02 4.37
CA VAL A 188 -10.79 -16.49 5.67
C VAL A 188 -11.25 -15.35 6.55
N ARG A 189 -12.09 -15.68 7.51
CA ARG A 189 -12.51 -14.80 8.59
C ARG A 189 -11.36 -14.65 9.60
N PRO A 190 -10.86 -13.43 9.88
CA PRO A 190 -9.84 -13.20 10.91
C PRO A 190 -10.21 -13.70 12.31
N SER A 191 -11.49 -13.66 12.67
CA SER A 191 -11.97 -14.07 14.00
C SER A 191 -11.72 -15.53 14.35
N ASP A 192 -11.80 -16.45 13.37
CA ASP A 192 -11.83 -17.89 13.62
C ASP A 192 -11.21 -18.75 12.51
N GLY A 193 -10.68 -18.14 11.46
CA GLY A 193 -10.03 -18.85 10.34
C GLY A 193 -10.99 -19.60 9.41
N ARG A 194 -12.31 -19.50 9.60
CA ARG A 194 -13.29 -20.14 8.71
C ARG A 194 -13.33 -19.46 7.35
N GLU A 195 -13.81 -20.20 6.34
CA GLU A 195 -13.94 -19.69 4.96
C GLU A 195 -14.87 -18.46 4.92
N ALA A 196 -14.46 -17.41 4.21
CA ALA A 196 -15.31 -16.25 3.92
C ALA A 196 -15.83 -16.35 2.48
N LYS A 197 -17.11 -16.67 2.32
CA LYS A 197 -17.75 -16.87 0.99
C LYS A 197 -18.64 -15.70 0.62
N ASN A 198 -19.30 -15.08 1.58
CA ASN A 198 -20.12 -13.89 1.42
C ASN A 198 -19.36 -12.65 1.90
N ILE A 199 -18.81 -11.86 0.96
CA ILE A 199 -17.91 -10.74 1.25
C ILE A 199 -18.54 -9.42 0.81
N ALA A 200 -18.60 -8.45 1.72
CA ALA A 200 -18.99 -7.08 1.41
C ALA A 200 -17.78 -6.18 1.16
N PHE A 201 -17.91 -5.28 0.19
CA PHE A 201 -16.93 -4.24 -0.11
C PHE A 201 -17.58 -2.88 0.06
N ILE A 202 -17.06 -2.06 0.97
CA ILE A 202 -17.55 -0.70 1.19
C ILE A 202 -16.67 0.29 0.44
N GLN A 203 -17.21 0.90 -0.62
CA GLN A 203 -16.50 1.94 -1.36
C GLN A 203 -16.39 3.23 -0.55
N CYS A 204 -15.36 4.01 -0.87
CA CYS A 204 -15.15 5.34 -0.28
C CYS A 204 -15.05 5.29 1.26
N ALA A 205 -14.51 4.21 1.83
CA ALA A 205 -14.29 4.12 3.27
C ALA A 205 -13.21 5.13 3.67
N GLY A 206 -13.62 6.26 4.27
CA GLY A 206 -12.71 7.36 4.62
C GLY A 206 -12.26 8.23 3.44
N SER A 207 -12.87 8.10 2.25
CA SER A 207 -12.63 8.97 1.09
C SER A 207 -13.91 9.64 0.62
N ARG A 208 -13.79 10.81 -0.01
CA ARG A 208 -14.96 11.66 -0.34
C ARG A 208 -15.83 11.89 0.90
N ASP A 209 -15.16 12.16 2.02
CA ASP A 209 -15.79 12.30 3.33
C ASP A 209 -15.20 13.54 4.03
N HIS A 210 -16.08 14.47 4.43
CA HIS A 210 -15.68 15.71 5.10
C HIS A 210 -15.01 15.49 6.46
N ASN A 211 -15.24 14.34 7.10
CA ASN A 211 -14.61 14.00 8.38
C ASN A 211 -13.25 13.28 8.19
N HIS A 212 -12.92 12.90 6.95
CA HIS A 212 -11.74 12.11 6.62
C HIS A 212 -11.03 12.71 5.40
N LEU A 213 -10.82 11.94 4.32
CA LEU A 213 -10.23 12.44 3.08
C LEU A 213 -11.30 13.05 2.17
N LEU A 214 -11.12 14.31 1.78
CA LEU A 214 -12.04 15.01 0.88
C LEU A 214 -11.94 14.48 -0.56
N HIS A 215 -10.75 14.04 -0.97
CA HIS A 215 -10.52 13.59 -2.34
C HIS A 215 -11.05 12.17 -2.61
N CYS A 216 -11.21 11.88 -3.90
CA CYS A 216 -11.36 10.51 -4.38
C CYS A 216 -9.99 9.90 -4.59
N SER A 217 -9.73 8.72 -4.00
CA SER A 217 -8.44 8.04 -4.19
C SER A 217 -8.31 7.26 -5.51
N ARG A 218 -9.30 7.39 -6.42
CA ARG A 218 -9.35 6.91 -7.83
C ARG A 218 -9.20 5.40 -8.08
N ILE A 219 -8.55 4.66 -7.20
CA ILE A 219 -8.21 3.25 -7.37
C ILE A 219 -9.17 2.30 -6.67
N CYS A 220 -9.87 2.76 -5.62
CA CYS A 220 -10.68 1.92 -4.73
C CYS A 220 -11.77 1.12 -5.47
N CYS A 221 -12.48 1.77 -6.41
CA CYS A 221 -13.48 1.09 -7.24
C CYS A 221 -12.86 -0.02 -8.08
N MET A 222 -11.78 0.29 -8.81
CA MET A 222 -11.11 -0.68 -9.67
C MET A 222 -10.44 -1.82 -8.90
N ALA A 223 -9.87 -1.51 -7.73
CA ALA A 223 -9.33 -2.50 -6.81
C ALA A 223 -10.43 -3.45 -6.33
N THR A 224 -11.59 -2.93 -5.95
CA THR A 224 -12.73 -3.75 -5.52
C THR A 224 -13.25 -4.65 -6.64
N LEU A 225 -13.45 -4.10 -7.85
CA LEU A 225 -13.89 -4.89 -9.01
C LEU A 225 -12.91 -6.04 -9.32
N LYS A 226 -11.61 -5.83 -9.10
CA LYS A 226 -10.60 -6.89 -9.16
C LYS A 226 -10.74 -7.87 -7.99
N GLN A 227 -10.95 -7.39 -6.78
CA GLN A 227 -11.05 -8.23 -5.58
C GLN A 227 -12.25 -9.18 -5.62
N THR A 228 -13.37 -8.80 -6.25
CA THR A 228 -14.48 -9.75 -6.47
C THR A 228 -14.09 -10.96 -7.32
N HIS A 229 -13.10 -10.83 -8.20
CA HIS A 229 -12.55 -11.97 -8.93
C HIS A 229 -11.79 -12.92 -8.01
N PHE A 230 -11.14 -12.44 -6.95
CA PHE A 230 -10.48 -13.33 -5.99
C PHE A 230 -11.52 -14.20 -5.27
N VAL A 231 -12.68 -13.64 -4.94
CA VAL A 231 -13.81 -14.37 -4.34
C VAL A 231 -14.34 -15.42 -5.31
N GLN A 232 -14.56 -15.05 -6.58
CA GLN A 232 -15.01 -15.96 -7.62
C GLN A 232 -13.99 -17.07 -7.93
N GLU A 233 -12.69 -16.76 -7.95
CA GLU A 233 -11.61 -17.73 -8.16
C GLU A 233 -11.50 -18.72 -7.00
N ALA A 234 -11.74 -18.26 -5.77
CA ALA A 234 -11.69 -19.11 -4.58
C ALA A 234 -12.91 -20.06 -4.47
N TRP A 235 -14.11 -19.58 -4.80
CA TRP A 235 -15.36 -20.25 -4.42
C TRP A 235 -16.34 -20.52 -5.57
N GLY A 236 -16.02 -20.13 -6.81
CA GLY A 236 -16.93 -20.30 -7.94
C GLY A 236 -18.28 -19.64 -7.68
N ASN A 237 -19.37 -20.39 -7.85
CA ASN A 237 -20.74 -19.88 -7.68
C ASN A 237 -21.17 -19.71 -6.21
N ASP A 238 -20.42 -20.30 -5.27
CA ASP A 238 -20.70 -20.19 -3.85
C ASP A 238 -20.14 -18.88 -3.27
N GLY A 239 -19.17 -18.28 -3.95
CA GLY A 239 -18.61 -16.98 -3.58
C GLY A 239 -19.55 -15.84 -3.97
N LYS A 240 -19.96 -15.01 -3.01
CA LYS A 240 -20.80 -13.83 -3.23
C LYS A 240 -20.06 -12.58 -2.84
N SER A 241 -20.09 -11.58 -3.72
CA SER A 241 -19.54 -10.26 -3.46
C SER A 241 -20.65 -9.21 -3.48
N THR A 242 -20.75 -8.38 -2.45
CA THR A 242 -21.66 -7.24 -2.43
C THR A 242 -20.87 -5.94 -2.36
N ILE A 243 -21.02 -5.08 -3.36
CA ILE A 243 -20.33 -3.80 -3.45
C ILE A 243 -21.30 -2.67 -3.05
N TYR A 244 -21.04 -2.03 -1.92
CA TYR A 244 -21.77 -0.86 -1.46
C TYR A 244 -21.06 0.40 -1.94
N TYR A 245 -21.71 1.20 -2.79
CA TYR A 245 -21.06 2.31 -3.49
C TYR A 245 -21.89 3.58 -3.58
N ILE A 246 -21.23 4.73 -3.73
CA ILE A 246 -21.87 6.00 -4.10
C ILE A 246 -21.89 6.12 -5.63
N ASP A 247 -20.69 6.09 -6.24
CA ASP A 247 -20.47 6.06 -7.68
C ASP A 247 -19.39 5.02 -7.99
N ILE A 248 -19.54 4.27 -9.09
CA ILE A 248 -18.46 3.46 -9.65
C ILE A 248 -17.66 4.32 -10.62
N ARG A 249 -16.38 4.53 -10.31
CA ARG A 249 -15.48 5.36 -11.13
C ARG A 249 -14.54 4.49 -11.96
N ALA A 250 -15.10 3.82 -12.97
CA ALA A 250 -14.35 3.09 -14.00
C ALA A 250 -14.11 4.01 -15.21
N ILE A 251 -12.97 4.69 -15.24
CA ILE A 251 -12.68 5.72 -16.25
C ILE A 251 -12.04 5.10 -17.50
N ASP A 252 -12.42 5.57 -18.68
CA ASP A 252 -11.81 5.19 -19.97
C ASP A 252 -11.92 3.65 -20.19
N ARG A 253 -10.82 2.98 -20.57
CA ARG A 253 -10.76 1.54 -20.86
C ARG A 253 -11.15 0.62 -19.69
N PHE A 254 -11.36 1.17 -18.51
CA PHE A 254 -11.83 0.42 -17.35
C PHE A 254 -13.33 0.07 -17.42
N GLU A 255 -14.10 0.73 -18.28
CA GLU A 255 -15.53 0.48 -18.43
C GLU A 255 -15.83 -0.97 -18.80
N ASP A 256 -15.09 -1.55 -19.76
CA ASP A 256 -15.25 -2.96 -20.15
C ASP A 256 -15.02 -3.92 -18.97
N PHE A 257 -14.10 -3.58 -18.08
CA PHE A 257 -13.84 -4.37 -16.88
C PHE A 257 -14.99 -4.27 -15.89
N TYR A 258 -15.52 -3.06 -15.67
CA TYR A 258 -16.71 -2.85 -14.85
C TYR A 258 -17.92 -3.60 -15.39
N GLN A 259 -18.22 -3.50 -16.70
CA GLN A 259 -19.36 -4.19 -17.31
C GLN A 259 -19.26 -5.72 -17.16
N LYS A 260 -18.07 -6.29 -17.27
CA LYS A 260 -17.84 -7.73 -17.01
C LYS A 260 -18.19 -8.11 -15.56
N VAL A 261 -17.80 -7.30 -14.58
CA VAL A 261 -18.15 -7.55 -13.17
C VAL A 261 -19.64 -7.33 -12.93
N LYS A 262 -20.23 -6.28 -13.51
CA LYS A 262 -21.66 -5.98 -13.39
C LYS A 262 -22.55 -7.10 -13.91
N ASN A 263 -22.14 -7.77 -14.98
CA ASN A 263 -22.86 -8.90 -15.57
C ASN A 263 -22.62 -10.23 -14.83
N ASN A 264 -21.78 -10.27 -13.80
CA ASN A 264 -21.56 -11.48 -13.02
C ASN A 264 -22.70 -11.67 -12.00
N PRO A 265 -23.48 -12.78 -12.05
CA PRO A 265 -24.60 -13.01 -11.13
C PRO A 265 -24.19 -13.20 -9.66
N ASN A 266 -22.89 -13.42 -9.38
CA ASN A 266 -22.34 -13.56 -8.04
C ASN A 266 -21.89 -12.22 -7.43
N VAL A 267 -22.02 -11.12 -8.18
CA VAL A 267 -21.66 -9.77 -7.71
C VAL A 267 -22.91 -8.89 -7.68
N THR A 268 -23.24 -8.39 -6.49
CA THR A 268 -24.35 -7.47 -6.28
C THR A 268 -23.81 -6.07 -6.06
N PHE A 269 -24.44 -5.08 -6.70
CA PHE A 269 -24.15 -3.67 -6.52
C PHE A 269 -25.31 -3.04 -5.75
N ILE A 270 -25.00 -2.36 -4.65
CA ILE A 270 -25.99 -1.64 -3.82
C ILE A 270 -25.54 -0.18 -3.76
N LYS A 271 -26.37 0.74 -4.27
CA LYS A 271 -26.02 2.16 -4.23
C LYS A 271 -26.33 2.71 -2.86
N SER A 272 -25.30 2.81 -2.04
CA SER A 272 -25.40 3.16 -0.64
C SER A 272 -24.08 3.71 -0.10
N LYS A 273 -24.18 4.74 0.74
CA LYS A 273 -23.15 5.03 1.75
C LYS A 273 -23.57 4.31 3.02
N VAL A 274 -22.87 3.22 3.36
CA VAL A 274 -23.14 2.43 4.58
C VAL A 274 -23.12 3.36 5.78
N ALA A 275 -24.13 3.25 6.64
CA ALA A 275 -24.27 4.11 7.81
C ALA A 275 -23.41 3.60 8.98
N SER A 276 -23.44 2.30 9.24
CA SER A 276 -22.67 1.67 10.31
C SER A 276 -22.55 0.16 10.13
N ILE A 277 -21.63 -0.43 10.88
CA ILE A 277 -21.49 -1.88 11.03
C ILE A 277 -21.79 -2.25 12.48
N THR A 278 -22.54 -3.33 12.68
CA THR A 278 -22.68 -4.03 13.97
C THR A 278 -22.17 -5.46 13.84
N GLU A 279 -21.98 -6.16 14.93
CA GLU A 279 -21.57 -7.57 14.92
C GLU A 279 -22.72 -8.47 15.39
N ASN A 280 -22.97 -9.55 14.65
CA ASN A 280 -23.81 -10.64 15.11
C ASN A 280 -23.04 -11.43 16.18
N LYS A 281 -23.50 -11.34 17.43
CA LYS A 281 -22.81 -11.93 18.59
C LYS A 281 -22.81 -13.46 18.60
N GLU A 282 -23.69 -14.11 17.84
CA GLU A 282 -23.77 -15.58 17.81
C GLU A 282 -22.66 -16.19 16.96
N ASN A 283 -22.27 -15.52 15.89
CA ASN A 283 -21.36 -16.07 14.90
C ASN A 283 -20.17 -15.15 14.56
N GLY A 284 -20.12 -13.93 15.07
CA GLY A 284 -19.06 -12.93 14.83
C GLY A 284 -19.13 -12.23 13.47
N ASN A 285 -20.20 -12.41 12.70
CA ASN A 285 -20.31 -11.82 11.37
C ASN A 285 -20.65 -10.32 11.46
N PRO A 286 -20.03 -9.46 10.64
CA PRO A 286 -20.44 -8.07 10.50
C PRO A 286 -21.80 -7.95 9.77
N VAL A 287 -22.64 -7.05 10.28
CA VAL A 287 -23.95 -6.68 9.73
C VAL A 287 -23.89 -5.22 9.31
N LEU A 288 -24.06 -4.97 8.01
CA LEU A 288 -24.04 -3.64 7.41
C LEU A 288 -25.43 -3.02 7.47
N HIS A 289 -25.51 -1.79 7.97
CA HIS A 289 -26.74 -1.01 8.03
C HIS A 289 -26.65 0.18 7.09
N GLY A 290 -27.70 0.40 6.30
CA GLY A 290 -27.76 1.56 5.42
C GLY A 290 -29.04 1.64 4.60
N VAL A 291 -28.98 2.46 3.56
CA VAL A 291 -30.09 2.75 2.65
C VAL A 291 -29.65 2.48 1.23
N ASP A 292 -30.38 1.66 0.49
CA ASP A 292 -30.24 1.54 -0.96
C ASP A 292 -31.06 2.64 -1.64
N VAL A 293 -30.38 3.55 -2.33
CA VAL A 293 -31.02 4.71 -2.95
C VAL A 293 -31.55 4.45 -4.36
N GLU A 294 -31.30 3.26 -4.93
CA GLU A 294 -31.87 2.85 -6.22
C GLU A 294 -33.10 1.94 -6.06
N SER A 295 -33.34 1.42 -4.86
CA SER A 295 -34.51 0.60 -4.54
C SER A 295 -35.54 1.41 -3.74
N TYR A 296 -36.81 1.25 -4.09
CA TYR A 296 -37.94 1.83 -3.35
C TYR A 296 -38.69 0.73 -2.60
N ASP A 297 -39.21 1.06 -1.42
CA ASP A 297 -40.08 0.16 -0.67
C ASP A 297 -41.33 -0.21 -1.49
N ARG A 298 -41.97 -1.33 -1.13
CA ARG A 298 -43.09 -1.92 -1.89
C ARG A 298 -44.28 -0.97 -2.08
N ASP A 299 -44.40 0.06 -1.25
CA ASP A 299 -45.44 1.10 -1.30
C ASP A 299 -44.98 2.40 -2.00
N GLY A 300 -43.74 2.45 -2.49
CA GLY A 300 -43.14 3.60 -3.16
C GLY A 300 -42.86 4.80 -2.23
N SER A 301 -42.99 4.62 -0.90
CA SER A 301 -42.98 5.73 0.06
C SER A 301 -41.59 6.12 0.59
N GLY A 302 -40.56 5.32 0.31
CA GLY A 302 -39.21 5.56 0.81
C GLY A 302 -38.14 4.66 0.17
N TYR A 303 -36.88 4.96 0.51
CA TYR A 303 -35.74 4.14 0.14
C TYR A 303 -35.65 2.88 1.00
N VAL A 304 -35.21 1.77 0.41
CA VAL A 304 -35.08 0.49 1.10
C VAL A 304 -33.94 0.54 2.12
N ARG A 305 -34.27 0.35 3.40
CA ARG A 305 -33.28 0.14 4.46
C ARG A 305 -32.84 -1.32 4.47
N TYR A 306 -31.55 -1.56 4.68
CA TYR A 306 -31.00 -2.91 4.81
C TYR A 306 -30.23 -3.08 6.12
N ALA A 307 -30.23 -4.33 6.59
CA ALA A 307 -29.37 -4.87 7.62
C ALA A 307 -28.84 -6.21 7.09
N THR A 308 -27.71 -6.19 6.40
CA THR A 308 -27.22 -7.36 5.64
C THR A 308 -25.99 -7.93 6.31
N GLU A 309 -26.05 -9.22 6.65
CA GLU A 309 -24.95 -9.95 7.26
C GLU A 309 -23.99 -10.50 6.20
N HIS A 310 -22.68 -10.43 6.49
CA HIS A 310 -21.61 -10.94 5.64
C HIS A 310 -20.56 -11.69 6.47
N ASP A 311 -19.86 -12.65 5.87
CA ASP A 311 -18.77 -13.37 6.55
C ASP A 311 -17.58 -12.44 6.82
N LEU A 312 -17.30 -11.55 5.86
CA LEU A 312 -16.18 -10.62 5.89
C LEU A 312 -16.59 -9.29 5.25
N VAL A 313 -16.08 -8.19 5.81
CA VAL A 313 -16.22 -6.85 5.23
C VAL A 313 -14.84 -6.31 4.88
N VAL A 314 -14.73 -5.78 3.67
CA VAL A 314 -13.53 -5.14 3.13
C VAL A 314 -13.82 -3.64 2.96
N LEU A 315 -13.14 -2.82 3.75
CA LEU A 315 -13.15 -1.37 3.65
C LEU A 315 -12.22 -0.95 2.52
N ALA A 316 -12.77 -0.41 1.43
CA ALA A 316 -11.99 0.14 0.33
C ALA A 316 -11.48 1.54 0.70
N ILE A 317 -10.45 1.54 1.58
CA ILE A 317 -9.85 2.75 2.13
C ILE A 317 -9.02 3.52 1.09
N GLY A 318 -8.88 4.81 1.36
CA GLY A 318 -8.21 5.75 0.48
C GLY A 318 -6.68 5.74 0.53
N MET A 319 -6.09 6.57 -0.33
CA MET A 319 -4.65 6.85 -0.40
C MET A 319 -4.34 8.19 0.26
N GLU A 320 -3.39 8.18 1.20
CA GLU A 320 -2.75 9.37 1.75
C GLU A 320 -1.30 9.48 1.26
N PRO A 321 -0.73 10.69 1.18
CA PRO A 321 0.71 10.86 1.02
C PRO A 321 1.50 10.05 2.06
N SER A 322 2.59 9.44 1.63
CA SER A 322 3.51 8.68 2.50
C SER A 322 4.27 9.56 3.50
N VAL A 323 4.40 10.85 3.19
CA VAL A 323 5.14 11.84 3.98
C VAL A 323 4.13 12.85 4.53
N ASP A 324 4.14 13.04 5.85
CA ASP A 324 3.25 14.01 6.48
C ASP A 324 3.63 15.44 6.08
N LYS A 325 2.61 16.30 5.91
CA LYS A 325 2.75 17.69 5.44
C LYS A 325 3.82 18.50 6.18
N ALA A 326 4.00 18.26 7.48
CA ALA A 326 4.93 18.97 8.34
C ALA A 326 6.36 18.39 8.34
N SER A 327 6.59 17.29 7.63
CA SER A 327 7.81 16.48 7.76
C SER A 327 8.75 16.56 6.55
N PHE A 328 8.47 17.45 5.58
CA PHE A 328 9.35 17.60 4.43
C PHE A 328 10.69 18.25 4.84
N PRO A 329 11.85 17.69 4.44
CA PRO A 329 13.17 18.22 4.74
C PRO A 329 13.58 19.41 3.85
N VAL A 330 12.62 19.96 3.10
CA VAL A 330 12.76 21.06 2.15
C VAL A 330 11.42 21.80 2.07
N ALA A 331 11.47 23.11 1.83
CA ALA A 331 10.26 23.87 1.52
C ALA A 331 9.65 23.36 0.21
N ILE A 332 8.41 22.92 0.25
CA ILE A 332 7.71 22.36 -0.91
C ILE A 332 6.24 22.73 -0.84
N GLN A 333 5.68 23.13 -1.98
CA GLN A 333 4.26 23.41 -2.15
C GLN A 333 3.48 22.11 -2.24
N ILE A 334 2.47 22.00 -1.40
CA ILE A 334 1.57 20.87 -1.29
C ILE A 334 0.13 21.37 -1.29
N ASN A 335 -0.80 20.54 -1.74
CA ASN A 335 -2.22 20.88 -1.69
C ASN A 335 -2.86 20.64 -0.32
N GLU A 336 -4.14 20.97 -0.23
CA GLU A 336 -4.98 20.75 0.95
C GLU A 336 -5.03 19.27 1.37
N GLU A 337 -4.67 18.33 0.50
CA GLU A 337 -4.63 16.90 0.78
C GLU A 337 -3.21 16.36 1.08
N GLY A 338 -2.20 17.23 0.97
CA GLY A 338 -0.80 16.93 1.29
C GLY A 338 0.01 16.30 0.16
N PHE A 339 -0.57 16.22 -1.05
CA PHE A 339 0.20 15.85 -2.23
C PHE A 339 1.02 17.04 -2.72
N ILE A 340 2.20 16.76 -3.26
CA ILE A 340 3.09 17.78 -3.81
C ILE A 340 2.53 18.30 -5.13
N GLU A 341 2.31 19.61 -5.20
CA GLU A 341 1.80 20.24 -6.42
C GLU A 341 2.91 20.77 -7.32
N PRO A 342 2.68 20.86 -8.64
CA PRO A 342 3.58 21.56 -9.53
C PRO A 342 3.54 23.08 -9.26
N ALA A 343 4.60 23.60 -8.64
CA ALA A 343 4.72 25.03 -8.33
C ALA A 343 6.12 25.55 -8.70
N PRO A 344 6.26 26.75 -9.29
CA PRO A 344 7.57 27.37 -9.57
C PRO A 344 8.48 27.47 -8.33
N GLU A 345 7.88 27.66 -7.15
CA GLU A 345 8.54 27.75 -5.85
C GLU A 345 9.26 26.47 -5.45
N ASN A 346 8.85 25.32 -6.00
CA ASN A 346 9.54 24.05 -5.78
C ASN A 346 10.86 23.97 -6.55
N GLY A 347 11.11 24.91 -7.48
CA GLY A 347 12.35 25.03 -8.23
C GLY A 347 12.69 23.76 -9.02
N GLY A 348 13.65 23.00 -8.48
CA GLY A 348 14.16 21.75 -9.06
C GLY A 348 13.70 20.48 -8.35
N VAL A 349 12.70 20.60 -7.47
CA VAL A 349 12.07 19.47 -6.77
C VAL A 349 10.75 19.13 -7.45
N PHE A 350 10.60 17.88 -7.90
CA PHE A 350 9.44 17.41 -8.65
C PHE A 350 8.84 16.19 -7.99
N ALA A 351 7.51 16.12 -7.87
CA ALA A 351 6.86 14.88 -7.46
C ALA A 351 6.63 13.93 -8.63
N ALA A 352 6.63 12.64 -8.32
CA ALA A 352 6.34 11.56 -9.25
C ALA A 352 5.42 10.52 -8.62
N GLY A 353 4.53 9.95 -9.42
CA GLY A 353 3.59 8.93 -8.97
C GLY A 353 2.70 9.42 -7.84
N CYS A 354 2.45 8.56 -6.85
CA CYS A 354 1.47 8.85 -5.81
C CYS A 354 1.91 9.92 -4.78
N ALA A 355 3.12 10.47 -4.90
CA ALA A 355 3.51 11.66 -4.15
C ALA A 355 2.84 12.94 -4.70
N SER A 356 2.36 12.90 -5.96
CA SER A 356 1.75 14.05 -6.64
C SER A 356 0.21 14.07 -6.61
N ASP A 357 -0.43 12.90 -6.48
CA ASP A 357 -1.88 12.72 -6.45
C ASP A 357 -2.20 11.24 -6.11
N ALA A 358 -3.44 10.90 -5.81
CA ALA A 358 -3.88 9.50 -5.76
C ALA A 358 -4.03 8.93 -7.18
N LEU A 359 -3.10 8.04 -7.58
CA LEU A 359 -2.97 7.54 -8.95
C LEU A 359 -2.97 6.01 -9.02
N ASP A 360 -3.51 5.48 -10.12
CA ASP A 360 -3.23 4.10 -10.52
C ASP A 360 -1.81 3.95 -11.09
N VAL A 361 -1.38 2.70 -11.30
CA VAL A 361 -0.03 2.38 -11.80
C VAL A 361 0.25 3.02 -13.16
N ASN A 362 -0.72 3.06 -14.07
CA ASN A 362 -0.51 3.60 -15.41
C ASN A 362 -0.25 5.11 -15.35
N ARG A 363 -1.10 5.83 -14.63
CA ARG A 363 -0.94 7.27 -14.43
C ARG A 363 0.33 7.59 -13.64
N ALA A 364 0.68 6.78 -12.63
CA ALA A 364 1.92 6.96 -11.88
C ALA A 364 3.17 6.86 -12.78
N VAL A 365 3.19 5.92 -13.73
CA VAL A 365 4.29 5.77 -14.71
C VAL A 365 4.35 6.96 -15.68
N GLN A 366 3.20 7.47 -16.13
CA GLN A 366 3.16 8.67 -16.98
C GLN A 366 3.68 9.89 -16.21
N GLN A 367 3.24 10.08 -14.97
CA GLN A 367 3.69 11.15 -14.08
C GLN A 367 5.21 11.06 -13.86
N ALA A 368 5.74 9.87 -13.55
CA ALA A 368 7.18 9.66 -13.37
C ALA A 368 8.00 10.02 -14.63
N THR A 369 7.50 9.68 -15.83
CA THR A 369 8.13 10.10 -17.09
C THR A 369 8.17 11.63 -17.20
N GLY A 370 7.07 12.31 -16.88
CA GLY A 370 7.00 13.77 -16.88
C GLY A 370 7.97 14.42 -15.89
N ALA A 371 8.05 13.89 -14.66
CA ALA A 371 8.97 14.36 -13.64
C ALA A 371 10.44 14.21 -14.05
N ALA A 372 10.80 13.07 -14.66
CA ALA A 372 12.15 12.84 -15.17
C ALA A 372 12.54 13.85 -16.27
N LEU A 373 11.62 14.15 -17.21
CA LEU A 373 11.87 15.14 -18.27
C LEU A 373 12.07 16.55 -17.70
N ARG A 374 11.31 16.95 -16.68
CA ARG A 374 11.49 18.25 -16.01
C ARG A 374 12.81 18.32 -15.26
N ALA A 375 13.22 17.24 -14.57
CA ALA A 375 14.51 17.16 -13.90
C ALA A 375 15.67 17.33 -14.89
N ILE A 376 15.61 16.65 -16.05
CA ILE A 376 16.61 16.79 -17.12
C ILE A 376 16.68 18.23 -17.64
N GLN A 377 15.54 18.91 -17.81
CA GLN A 377 15.52 20.30 -18.25
C GLN A 377 16.21 21.25 -17.26
N VAL A 378 16.04 21.04 -15.95
CA VAL A 378 16.75 21.83 -14.92
C VAL A 378 18.25 21.61 -15.03
N ILE A 379 18.68 20.35 -15.07
CA ILE A 379 20.10 19.99 -15.15
C ILE A 379 20.75 20.59 -16.41
N ASN A 380 20.11 20.46 -17.57
CA ASN A 380 20.64 20.97 -18.83
C ASN A 380 20.68 22.50 -18.90
N ARG A 381 19.69 23.20 -18.33
CA ARG A 381 19.68 24.67 -18.30
C ARG A 381 20.85 25.21 -17.48
N VAL A 382 21.10 24.60 -16.32
CA VAL A 382 22.15 25.03 -15.40
C VAL A 382 23.53 24.71 -15.98
N ALA A 383 23.71 23.50 -16.52
CA ALA A 383 24.96 23.11 -17.19
C ALA A 383 25.26 23.99 -18.42
N GLY A 384 24.23 24.41 -19.17
CA GLY A 384 24.38 25.29 -20.32
C GLY A 384 24.66 26.76 -19.99
N THR A 385 24.39 27.20 -18.75
CA THR A 385 24.75 28.55 -18.27
C THR A 385 26.15 28.64 -17.67
N GLU A 386 26.75 27.51 -17.30
CA GLU A 386 28.12 27.42 -16.76
C GLU A 386 29.18 27.17 -17.85
N GLY A 387 28.78 27.02 -19.11
CA GLY A 387 29.63 26.71 -20.27
C GLY A 387 29.85 27.88 -21.22
#